data_AF-A0A2D4HD27-F1
#
_entry.id   AF-A0A2D4HD27-F1
#
_cell.length_a   1.000
_cell.length_b   1.000
_cell.length_c   1.000
_cell.angle_alpha   90.00
_cell.angle_beta   90.00
_cell.angle_gamma   90.00
#
_symmetry.space_group_name_H-M   'P 1'
#
loop_
_entity.id
_entity.type
_entity.pdbx_description
1 polymer ?
#
loop_
_entity_poly.entity_id
_entity_poly.type
_entity_poly.pdbx_seq_one_letter_code
_entity_poly.pdbx_strand_id
1 'polypeptide(L)'
;KAIDRKSKVLGFHHPHQLLEGLEGFNLELSDHPEPLEQILVDCRDTLKYGVNTGHPRYFNQLSSGLDIIGLVGEWLTAAANTNMFTYEIAPVFIIMEEILLKKMQEI
;
A
#
# COMPACT_ATOMS: atom_id res chain seq x y z
N LYS A 1 -13.30 -3.46 4.57
CA LYS A 1 -12.19 -3.92 5.45
C LYS A 1 -11.60 -2.80 6.29
N ALA A 2 -11.07 -1.71 5.71
CA ALA A 2 -10.34 -0.69 6.48
C ALA A 2 -11.08 -0.17 7.73
N ILE A 3 -12.34 0.27 7.61
CA ILE A 3 -13.05 0.99 8.69
C ILE A 3 -14.02 0.09 9.49
N ASP A 4 -14.16 -1.19 9.13
CA ASP A 4 -15.09 -2.10 9.81
C ASP A 4 -14.50 -2.64 11.11
N ARG A 5 -15.08 -2.21 12.24
CA ARG A 5 -14.68 -2.60 13.61
C ARG A 5 -14.89 -4.08 13.92
N LYS A 6 -15.68 -4.81 13.13
CA LYS A 6 -15.87 -6.26 13.27
C LYS A 6 -14.73 -7.06 12.64
N SER A 7 -13.96 -6.46 11.74
CA SER A 7 -12.81 -7.11 11.13
C SER A 7 -11.63 -7.23 12.11
N LYS A 8 -10.75 -8.19 11.87
CA LYS A 8 -9.50 -8.32 12.65
C LYS A 8 -8.53 -7.23 12.21
N VAL A 9 -7.78 -6.68 13.17
CA VAL A 9 -6.63 -5.80 12.89
C VAL A 9 -5.53 -6.59 12.16
N LEU A 10 -5.31 -7.84 12.56
CA LEU A 10 -4.35 -8.77 11.98
C LEU A 10 -4.82 -10.21 12.21
N GLY A 11 -4.80 -11.04 11.18
CA GLY A 11 -4.80 -12.49 11.32
C GLY A 11 -3.37 -12.96 11.51
N PHE A 12 -2.88 -12.99 12.75
CA PHE A 12 -1.46 -13.24 13.01
C PHE A 12 -1.04 -14.66 12.65
N HIS A 13 0.08 -14.77 11.95
CA HIS A 13 0.79 -16.01 11.64
C HIS A 13 2.29 -15.81 11.89
N HIS A 14 2.97 -16.83 12.38
CA HIS A 14 4.42 -16.82 12.49
C HIS A 14 5.06 -16.93 11.09
N PRO A 15 6.30 -16.41 10.89
CA PRO A 15 6.96 -16.42 9.59
C PRO A 15 7.04 -17.80 8.92
N HIS A 16 7.33 -18.86 9.69
CA HIS A 16 7.40 -20.22 9.15
C HIS A 16 6.08 -20.68 8.54
N GLN A 17 4.93 -20.25 9.11
CA GLN A 17 3.62 -20.66 8.59
C GLN A 17 3.37 -20.06 7.20
N LEU A 18 3.76 -18.80 6.97
CA LEU A 18 3.65 -18.15 5.66
C LEU A 18 4.56 -18.82 4.62
N LEU A 19 5.78 -19.17 5.01
CA LEU A 19 6.76 -19.85 4.15
C LEU A 19 6.34 -21.28 3.79
N GLU A 20 5.63 -21.97 4.69
CA GLU A 20 5.07 -23.30 4.44
C GLU A 20 3.87 -23.29 3.45
N GLY A 21 3.41 -22.10 3.03
CA GLY A 21 2.34 -21.97 2.04
C GLY A 21 0.93 -22.00 2.63
N LEU A 22 0.60 -21.01 3.48
CA LEU A 22 -0.72 -20.89 4.12
C LEU A 22 -1.86 -21.00 3.10
N GLU A 23 -2.66 -22.07 3.20
CA GLU A 23 -3.85 -22.28 2.36
C GLU A 23 -3.59 -22.15 0.85
N GLY A 24 -2.36 -22.48 0.40
CA GLY A 24 -1.97 -22.40 -1.02
C GLY A 24 -1.38 -21.05 -1.44
N PHE A 25 -1.23 -20.09 -0.53
CA PHE A 25 -0.50 -18.84 -0.79
C PHE A 25 1.00 -19.11 -0.85
N ASN A 26 1.52 -19.32 -2.05
CA ASN A 26 2.93 -19.61 -2.30
C ASN A 26 3.72 -18.31 -2.56
N LEU A 27 4.83 -18.14 -1.85
CA LEU A 27 5.71 -16.97 -1.99
C LEU A 27 6.95 -17.27 -2.86
N GLU A 28 7.16 -18.53 -3.25
CA GLU A 28 8.27 -18.92 -4.11
C GLU A 28 8.03 -18.49 -5.56
N LEU A 29 9.09 -18.02 -6.22
CA LEU A 29 9.06 -17.64 -7.63
C LEU A 29 9.36 -18.84 -8.51
N SER A 30 8.70 -18.91 -9.67
CA SER A 30 8.95 -19.93 -10.69
C SER A 30 9.46 -19.31 -11.99
N ASP A 31 10.11 -20.12 -12.83
CA ASP A 31 10.57 -19.69 -14.17
C ASP A 31 9.41 -19.48 -15.17
N HIS A 32 8.19 -19.89 -14.80
CA HIS A 32 7.01 -19.80 -15.65
C HIS A 32 6.00 -18.77 -15.11
N PRO A 33 5.30 -18.06 -15.99
CA PRO A 33 4.28 -17.10 -15.56
C PRO A 33 3.03 -17.82 -15.05
N GLU A 34 2.39 -17.21 -14.06
CA GLU A 34 1.07 -17.58 -13.57
C GLU A 34 -0.04 -16.86 -14.37
N PRO A 35 -1.25 -17.44 -14.48
CA PRO A 35 -2.38 -16.75 -15.11
C PRO A 35 -2.83 -15.56 -14.27
N LEU A 36 -3.45 -14.55 -14.91
CA LEU A 36 -3.92 -13.34 -14.22
C LEU A 36 -4.88 -13.64 -13.06
N GLU A 37 -5.70 -14.69 -13.16
CA GLU A 37 -6.59 -15.11 -12.06
C GLU A 37 -5.79 -15.49 -10.80
N GLN A 38 -4.65 -16.15 -10.96
CA GLN A 38 -3.77 -16.50 -9.85
C GLN A 38 -3.16 -15.25 -9.22
N ILE A 39 -2.71 -14.28 -10.03
CA ILE A 39 -2.21 -12.99 -9.52
C ILE A 39 -3.27 -12.25 -8.68
N LEU A 40 -4.55 -12.32 -9.07
CA LEU A 40 -5.65 -11.74 -8.30
C LEU A 40 -5.88 -12.48 -6.97
N VAL A 41 -5.71 -13.79 -6.94
CA VAL A 41 -5.72 -14.60 -5.70
C VAL A 41 -4.58 -14.16 -4.78
N ASP A 42 -3.35 -14.07 -5.31
CA ASP A 42 -2.17 -13.69 -4.55
C ASP A 42 -2.30 -12.26 -3.98
N CYS A 43 -2.86 -11.33 -4.75
CA CYS A 43 -3.18 -9.97 -4.30
C CYS A 43 -4.19 -9.98 -3.14
N ARG A 44 -5.23 -10.83 -3.21
CA ARG A 44 -6.24 -10.97 -2.15
C ARG A 44 -5.63 -11.55 -0.88
N ASP A 45 -4.78 -12.56 -1.01
CA ASP A 45 -4.16 -13.24 0.13
C ASP A 45 -3.09 -12.37 0.79
N THR A 46 -2.33 -11.61 0.00
CA THR A 46 -1.43 -10.56 0.51
C THR A 46 -2.19 -9.59 1.44
N LEU A 47 -3.37 -9.13 1.03
CA LEU A 47 -4.23 -8.25 1.83
C LEU A 47 -4.97 -8.97 2.97
N LYS A 48 -5.09 -10.30 2.92
CA LYS A 48 -5.73 -11.12 3.97
C LYS A 48 -4.80 -11.33 5.15
N TYR A 49 -3.52 -11.57 4.88
CA TYR A 49 -2.50 -11.85 5.90
C TYR A 49 -1.76 -10.59 6.37
N GLY A 50 -1.89 -9.46 5.67
CA GLY A 50 -1.37 -8.17 6.10
C GLY A 50 -2.09 -7.54 7.29
N VAL A 51 -1.41 -6.60 7.97
CA VAL A 51 -2.00 -5.77 9.03
C VAL A 51 -2.92 -4.71 8.42
N ASN A 52 -4.14 -4.57 8.94
CA ASN A 52 -5.04 -3.48 8.59
C ASN A 52 -4.68 -2.20 9.38
N THR A 53 -3.71 -1.44 8.85
CA THR A 53 -3.26 -0.16 9.44
C THR A 53 -4.32 0.94 9.43
N GLY A 54 -5.33 0.82 8.55
CA GLY A 54 -6.50 1.69 8.50
C GLY A 54 -7.57 1.38 9.54
N HIS A 55 -7.41 0.33 10.34
CA HIS A 55 -8.42 -0.09 11.31
C HIS A 55 -8.59 0.93 12.45
N PRO A 56 -9.82 1.30 12.86
CA PRO A 56 -10.06 2.27 13.95
C PRO A 56 -9.54 1.84 15.33
N ARG A 57 -9.06 0.61 15.46
CA ARG A 57 -8.45 0.04 16.68
C ARG A 57 -6.98 -0.34 16.49
N TYR A 58 -6.35 0.12 15.42
CA TYR A 58 -4.91 -0.02 15.22
C TYR A 58 -4.19 1.17 15.87
N PHE A 59 -3.50 0.92 16.97
CA PHE A 59 -2.81 1.95 17.77
C PHE A 59 -1.32 1.65 17.95
N ASN A 60 -0.76 0.80 17.10
CA ASN A 60 0.60 0.30 17.29
C ASN A 60 1.68 1.29 16.85
N GLN A 61 1.35 2.26 16.00
CA GLN A 61 2.30 3.18 15.37
C GLN A 61 1.78 4.61 15.38
N LEU A 62 2.71 5.56 15.21
CA LEU A 62 2.39 6.98 15.06
C LEU A 62 1.59 7.26 13.77
N SER A 63 1.91 6.55 12.68
CA SER A 63 1.15 6.60 11.43
C SER A 63 0.08 5.51 11.41
N SER A 64 -1.18 5.92 11.29
CA SER A 64 -2.33 5.03 11.25
C SER A 64 -3.48 5.66 10.48
N GLY A 65 -4.50 4.87 10.17
CA GLY A 65 -5.65 5.31 9.38
C GLY A 65 -5.46 5.13 7.88
N LEU A 66 -6.51 5.43 7.14
CA LEU A 66 -6.54 5.38 5.69
C LEU A 66 -7.30 6.61 5.19
N ASP A 67 -6.57 7.65 4.80
CA ASP A 67 -7.15 8.82 4.18
C ASP A 67 -7.48 8.54 2.71
N ILE A 68 -8.73 8.76 2.32
CA ILE A 68 -9.21 8.42 0.97
C ILE A 68 -8.60 9.33 -0.10
N ILE A 69 -8.34 10.60 0.23
CA ILE A 69 -7.72 11.53 -0.71
C ILE A 69 -6.24 11.18 -0.90
N GLY A 70 -5.54 10.83 0.18
CA GLY A 70 -4.18 10.30 0.15
C GLY A 70 -4.06 9.04 -0.72
N LEU A 71 -4.97 8.07 -0.56
CA LEU A 71 -4.99 6.85 -1.37
C LEU A 71 -5.18 7.14 -2.87
N VAL A 72 -6.11 8.04 -3.22
CA VAL A 72 -6.31 8.46 -4.62
C VAL A 72 -5.06 9.15 -5.17
N GLY A 73 -4.40 9.97 -4.36
CA GLY A 73 -3.12 10.60 -4.71
C GLY A 73 -2.02 9.57 -4.98
N GLU A 74 -1.92 8.52 -4.16
CA GLU A 74 -0.96 7.42 -4.38
C GLU A 74 -1.24 6.65 -5.67
N TRP A 75 -2.50 6.30 -5.95
CA TRP A 75 -2.88 5.65 -7.21
C TRP A 75 -2.56 6.51 -8.42
N LEU A 76 -2.86 7.81 -8.36
CA LEU A 76 -2.55 8.75 -9.42
C LEU A 76 -1.04 8.88 -9.64
N THR A 77 -0.26 8.96 -8.55
CA THR A 77 1.20 9.07 -8.58
C THR A 77 1.83 7.81 -9.18
N ALA A 78 1.36 6.63 -8.76
CA ALA A 78 1.80 5.35 -9.31
C ALA A 78 1.46 5.22 -10.80
N ALA A 79 0.28 5.69 -11.22
CA ALA A 79 -0.11 5.71 -12.63
C ALA A 79 0.73 6.69 -13.46
N ALA A 80 1.15 7.82 -12.88
CA ALA A 80 2.00 8.81 -13.55
C ALA A 80 3.44 8.31 -13.75
N ASN A 81 3.96 7.50 -12.81
CA ASN A 81 5.23 6.77 -12.92
C ASN A 81 6.41 7.62 -13.45
N THR A 82 6.60 8.82 -12.90
CA THR A 82 7.70 9.75 -13.23
C THR A 82 8.62 9.96 -12.02
N ASN A 83 9.68 10.76 -12.18
CA ASN A 83 10.65 11.07 -11.13
C ASN A 83 10.75 12.59 -10.91
N MET A 84 11.10 13.00 -9.70
CA MET A 84 11.13 14.40 -9.25
C MET A 84 12.43 15.16 -9.58
N PHE A 85 13.37 14.55 -10.32
CA PHE A 85 14.71 15.13 -10.49
C PHE A 85 14.77 16.36 -11.41
N THR A 86 13.86 16.50 -12.39
CA THR A 86 13.82 17.67 -13.30
C THR A 86 12.40 18.10 -13.63
N TYR A 87 12.26 19.39 -13.94
CA TYR A 87 11.00 19.98 -14.39
C TYR A 87 10.51 19.38 -15.71
N GLU A 88 11.42 18.96 -16.58
CA GLU A 88 11.08 18.41 -17.90
C GLU A 88 10.16 17.19 -17.83
N ILE A 89 10.38 16.29 -16.87
CA ILE A 89 9.62 15.04 -16.75
C ILE A 89 8.55 15.04 -15.66
N ALA A 90 8.56 16.04 -14.75
CA ALA A 90 7.59 16.15 -13.65
C ALA A 90 7.12 17.61 -13.43
N PRO A 91 6.67 18.33 -14.48
CA PRO A 91 6.42 19.77 -14.40
C PRO A 91 5.33 20.14 -13.39
N VAL A 92 4.27 19.33 -13.30
CA VAL A 92 3.17 19.58 -12.36
C VAL A 92 3.62 19.31 -10.91
N PHE A 93 4.28 18.18 -10.67
CA PHE A 93 4.64 17.76 -9.32
C PHE A 93 5.73 18.65 -8.70
N ILE A 94 6.70 19.13 -9.48
CA ILE A 94 7.72 20.06 -8.98
C ILE A 94 7.11 21.40 -8.55
N ILE A 95 6.16 21.94 -9.32
CA ILE A 95 5.47 23.18 -8.93
C ILE A 95 4.60 22.95 -7.69
N MET A 96 3.92 21.80 -7.60
CA MET A 96 3.16 21.43 -6.39
C MET A 96 4.06 21.36 -5.15
N GLU A 97 5.25 20.73 -5.27
CA GLU A 97 6.23 20.64 -4.18
C GLU A 97 6.74 22.03 -3.76
N GLU A 98 7.07 22.90 -4.72
CA GLU A 98 7.52 24.27 -4.43
C GLU A 98 6.45 25.07 -3.66
N ILE A 99 5.19 24.99 -4.10
CA ILE A 99 4.06 25.66 -3.42
C ILE A 99 3.88 25.11 -2.00
N LEU A 100 3.94 23.78 -1.84
CA LEU A 100 3.76 23.14 -0.54
C LEU A 100 4.89 23.51 0.43
N LEU A 101 6.15 23.48 -0.01
CA LEU A 101 7.31 23.85 0.81
C LEU A 101 7.24 25.32 1.24
N LYS A 102 6.90 26.24 0.33
CA LYS A 102 6.67 27.64 0.68
C LYS A 102 5.59 27.77 1.74
N LYS A 103 4.49 27.02 1.59
CA LYS A 103 3.39 27.07 2.56
C LYS A 103 3.80 26.56 3.94
N MET A 104 4.60 25.49 4.00
CA MET A 104 5.10 24.93 5.26
C MET A 104 6.07 25.87 5.98
N GLN A 105 6.85 26.66 5.24
CA GLN A 105 7.78 27.65 5.82
C GLN A 105 7.08 28.87 6.43
N GLU A 106 5.82 29.14 6.06
CA GLU A 106 5.02 30.21 6.66
C GLU A 106 4.43 29.85 8.03
N ILE A 107 4.49 28.57 8.41
CA ILE A 107 3.97 28.03 9.68
C ILE A 107 5.03 28.15 10.77
#